data_AF-A0A1S4BUD6-F1
#
_entry.id   AF-A0A1S4BUD6-F1
#
_cell.length_a   1.000
_cell.length_b   1.000
_cell.length_c   1.000
_cell.angle_alpha   90.00
_cell.angle_beta   90.00
_cell.angle_gamma   90.00
#
_symmetry.space_group_name_H-M   'P 1'
#
loop_
_entity.id
_entity.type
_entity.pdbx_description
1 polymer ?
#
loop_
_entity_poly.entity_id
_entity_poly.type
_entity_poly.pdbx_seq_one_letter_code
_entity_poly.pdbx_strand_id
1 'polypeptide(L)'
;MEIDKAIRECDDGRLKTKYNNAIYVIRRALALYSVQEVALSFNGGKDSTVLLHLLRAGCFLHEAEENNSGGDAADGGKTFPIRTIYFESQSAFPEINSFTYEAAATYNIQMDIIRLDFKSGLEALLKANPIRAIFLGVRIGDPTAVGQEQFSPSSPGWPPFMRVNPILDWSYRFGYTLYATHTHAI
;
A
#
# COMPACT_ATOMS: atom_id res chain seq x y z
N MET A 1 -2.59 -11.95 -11.67
CA MET A 1 -1.63 -10.89 -11.32
C MET A 1 -0.26 -11.50 -11.00
N GLU A 2 0.80 -10.99 -11.64
CA GLU A 2 2.18 -11.53 -11.66
C GLU A 2 2.80 -11.82 -10.28
N ILE A 3 2.69 -10.92 -9.30
CA ILE A 3 3.40 -11.08 -8.02
C ILE A 3 2.83 -12.20 -7.15
N ASP A 4 1.51 -12.45 -7.20
CA ASP A 4 0.88 -13.59 -6.50
C ASP A 4 1.36 -14.92 -7.10
N LYS A 5 1.43 -15.00 -8.43
CA LYS A 5 1.95 -16.18 -9.15
C LYS A 5 3.42 -16.44 -8.79
N ALA A 6 4.27 -15.41 -8.89
CA ALA A 6 5.69 -15.52 -8.58
C ALA A 6 5.95 -15.99 -7.14
N ILE A 7 5.16 -15.50 -6.17
CA ILE A 7 5.30 -15.92 -4.77
C ILE A 7 4.82 -17.36 -4.56
N ARG A 8 3.74 -17.79 -5.22
CA ARG A 8 3.27 -19.19 -5.15
C ARG A 8 4.31 -20.17 -5.71
N GLU A 9 4.99 -19.78 -6.77
CA GLU A 9 6.04 -20.58 -7.43
C GLU A 9 7.40 -20.49 -6.70
N CYS A 10 7.60 -19.54 -5.78
CA CYS A 10 8.85 -19.35 -5.05
C CYS A 10 9.12 -20.48 -4.02
N ASP A 11 10.35 -20.98 -3.93
CA ASP A 11 10.72 -22.01 -2.94
C ASP A 11 10.95 -21.45 -1.52
N ASP A 12 11.01 -20.13 -1.34
CA ASP A 12 11.21 -19.51 -0.02
C ASP A 12 9.90 -19.50 0.79
N GLY A 13 9.75 -20.52 1.65
CA GLY A 13 8.60 -20.65 2.56
C GLY A 13 8.45 -19.48 3.55
N ARG A 14 9.54 -18.79 3.91
CA ARG A 14 9.45 -17.60 4.79
C ARG A 14 8.87 -16.42 4.05
N LEU A 15 9.30 -16.20 2.81
CA LEU A 15 8.75 -15.14 1.95
C LEU A 15 7.25 -15.38 1.68
N LYS A 16 6.87 -16.62 1.36
CA LYS A 16 5.46 -17.03 1.23
C LYS A 16 4.63 -16.71 2.47
N THR A 17 5.15 -17.04 3.65
CA THR A 17 4.47 -16.77 4.93
C THR A 17 4.28 -15.26 5.15
N LYS A 18 5.32 -14.45 4.90
CA LYS A 18 5.26 -12.99 5.03
C LYS A 18 4.28 -12.36 4.04
N TYR A 19 4.29 -12.83 2.79
CA TYR A 19 3.32 -12.43 1.77
C TYR A 19 1.89 -12.75 2.20
N ASN A 20 1.61 -14.00 2.59
CA ASN A 20 0.27 -14.42 3.01
C ASN A 20 -0.23 -13.61 4.22
N ASN A 21 0.64 -13.32 5.19
CA ASN A 21 0.29 -12.47 6.32
C ASN A 21 -0.05 -11.04 5.89
N ALA A 22 0.73 -10.45 4.98
CA ALA A 22 0.44 -9.11 4.46
C ALA A 22 -0.88 -9.08 3.69
N ILE A 23 -1.13 -10.05 2.81
CA ILE A 23 -2.41 -10.18 2.08
C ILE A 23 -3.58 -10.37 3.05
N TYR A 24 -3.41 -11.16 4.12
CA TYR A 24 -4.43 -11.32 5.15
C TYR A 24 -4.78 -9.98 5.83
N VAL A 25 -3.77 -9.18 6.21
CA VAL A 25 -4.01 -7.84 6.80
C VAL A 25 -4.73 -6.92 5.82
N ILE A 26 -4.33 -6.92 4.54
CA ILE A 26 -4.96 -6.11 3.50
C ILE A 26 -6.42 -6.50 3.32
N ARG A 27 -6.72 -7.80 3.19
CA ARG A 27 -8.09 -8.30 3.06
C ARG A 27 -8.94 -7.99 4.28
N ARG A 28 -8.37 -8.12 5.49
CA ARG A 28 -9.03 -7.72 6.73
C ARG A 28 -9.41 -6.24 6.73
N ALA A 29 -8.53 -5.37 6.25
CA ALA A 29 -8.83 -3.95 6.12
C ALA A 29 -9.93 -3.69 5.09
N LEU A 30 -9.89 -4.33 3.92
CA LEU A 30 -10.91 -4.19 2.87
C LEU A 30 -12.28 -4.78 3.29
N ALA A 31 -12.31 -5.76 4.19
CA ALA A 31 -13.54 -6.27 4.78
C ALA A 31 -14.15 -5.32 5.84
N LEU A 32 -13.35 -4.44 6.44
CA LEU A 32 -13.79 -3.50 7.47
C LEU A 32 -14.10 -2.10 6.91
N TYR A 33 -13.46 -1.74 5.81
CA TYR A 33 -13.54 -0.44 5.16
C TYR A 33 -13.72 -0.64 3.66
N SER A 34 -14.71 0.03 3.08
CA SER A 34 -14.88 0.06 1.63
C SER A 34 -13.65 0.66 0.95
N VAL A 35 -13.48 0.38 -0.34
CA VAL A 35 -12.35 0.90 -1.14
C VAL A 35 -12.22 2.43 -1.06
N GLN A 36 -13.34 3.15 -0.95
CA GLN A 36 -13.35 4.62 -0.84
C GLN A 36 -12.96 5.13 0.55
N GLU A 37 -13.06 4.28 1.58
CA GLU A 37 -12.69 4.59 2.96
C GLU A 37 -11.22 4.27 3.27
N VAL A 38 -10.50 3.66 2.32
CA VAL A 38 -9.07 3.34 2.47
C VAL A 38 -8.20 4.19 1.55
N ALA A 39 -6.97 4.47 2.01
CA ALA A 39 -5.96 5.12 1.19
C ALA A 39 -4.58 4.50 1.41
N LEU A 40 -3.68 4.64 0.44
CA LEU A 40 -2.26 4.28 0.55
C LEU A 40 -1.42 5.54 0.74
N SER A 41 -0.60 5.60 1.80
CA SER A 41 0.47 6.61 1.89
C SER A 41 1.68 6.12 1.10
N PHE A 42 1.92 6.71 -0.07
CA PHE A 42 3.04 6.36 -0.93
C PHE A 42 4.09 7.47 -0.89
N ASN A 43 5.37 7.11 -0.89
CA ASN A 43 6.47 8.08 -0.83
C ASN A 43 7.61 7.78 -1.83
N GLY A 44 7.40 6.86 -2.77
CA GLY A 44 8.41 6.42 -3.72
C GLY A 44 9.53 5.55 -3.12
N GLY A 45 9.55 5.35 -1.81
CA GLY A 45 10.51 4.49 -1.15
C GLY A 45 10.21 3.01 -1.36
N LYS A 46 11.25 2.16 -1.22
CA LYS A 46 11.16 0.69 -1.37
C LYS A 46 9.98 0.08 -0.60
N ASP A 47 9.80 0.44 0.66
CA ASP A 47 8.80 -0.17 1.53
C ASP A 47 7.35 0.21 1.11
N SER A 48 7.13 1.45 0.68
CA SER A 48 5.82 1.88 0.15
C SER A 48 5.55 1.30 -1.24
N THR A 49 6.58 1.10 -2.07
CA THR A 49 6.47 0.40 -3.36
C THR A 49 6.13 -1.08 -3.19
N VAL A 50 6.78 -1.77 -2.26
CA VAL A 50 6.42 -3.16 -1.91
C VAL A 50 4.97 -3.23 -1.46
N LEU A 51 4.54 -2.30 -0.59
CA LEU A 51 3.15 -2.24 -0.13
C LEU A 51 2.16 -1.95 -1.26
N LEU A 52 2.50 -1.09 -2.22
CA LEU A 52 1.69 -0.86 -3.43
C LEU A 52 1.45 -2.17 -4.19
N HIS A 53 2.48 -2.97 -4.44
CA HIS A 53 2.32 -4.25 -5.14
C HIS A 53 1.50 -5.26 -4.32
N LEU A 54 1.67 -5.29 -3.00
CA LEU A 54 0.86 -6.13 -2.12
C LEU A 54 -0.62 -5.69 -2.10
N LEU A 55 -0.90 -4.38 -2.17
CA LEU A 55 -2.27 -3.88 -2.26
C LEU A 55 -2.91 -4.22 -3.59
N ARG A 56 -2.18 -4.06 -4.71
CA ARG A 56 -2.65 -4.52 -6.03
C ARG A 56 -3.03 -6.01 -6.00
N ALA A 57 -2.21 -6.81 -5.31
CA ALA A 57 -2.48 -8.22 -5.08
C ALA A 57 -3.71 -8.50 -4.23
N GLY A 58 -3.81 -7.82 -3.09
CA GLY A 58 -4.93 -7.97 -2.18
C GLY A 58 -6.25 -7.57 -2.84
N CYS A 59 -6.29 -6.46 -3.59
CA CYS A 59 -7.47 -6.04 -4.33
C CYS A 59 -7.85 -7.05 -5.42
N PHE A 60 -6.89 -7.52 -6.22
CA PHE A 60 -7.15 -8.54 -7.24
C PHE A 60 -7.75 -9.82 -6.65
N LEU A 61 -7.19 -10.30 -5.54
CA LEU A 61 -7.68 -11.50 -4.85
C LEU A 61 -9.05 -11.29 -4.20
N HIS A 62 -9.30 -10.10 -3.64
CA HIS A 62 -10.57 -9.75 -3.02
C HIS A 62 -11.69 -9.65 -4.07
N GLU A 63 -11.43 -8.97 -5.20
CA GLU A 63 -12.37 -8.92 -6.33
C GLU A 63 -12.67 -10.31 -6.90
N ALA A 64 -11.67 -11.19 -7.01
CA ALA A 64 -11.87 -12.55 -7.52
C ALA A 64 -12.78 -13.39 -6.60
N GLU A 65 -12.73 -13.16 -5.29
CA GLU A 65 -13.60 -13.85 -4.33
C GLU A 65 -15.02 -13.32 -4.38
N GLU A 66 -15.22 -12.01 -4.50
CA GLU A 66 -16.55 -11.38 -4.64
C GLU A 66 -17.19 -11.71 -6.01
N ASN A 67 -16.39 -11.83 -7.08
CA ASN A 67 -16.84 -12.11 -8.45
C ASN A 67 -16.99 -13.60 -8.80
N ASN A 68 -16.88 -14.53 -7.85
CA ASN A 68 -17.30 -15.94 -8.03
C ASN A 68 -18.83 -16.10 -8.30
N SER A 69 -19.53 -15.00 -8.55
CA SER A 69 -20.89 -14.91 -9.11
C SER A 69 -20.94 -14.69 -10.64
N GLY A 70 -19.81 -14.73 -11.37
CA GLY A 70 -19.81 -14.89 -12.84
C GLY A 70 -19.38 -13.67 -13.65
N GLY A 71 -18.12 -13.25 -13.55
CA GLY A 71 -17.52 -12.32 -14.51
C GLY A 71 -16.03 -12.60 -14.70
N ASP A 72 -15.61 -12.81 -15.94
CA ASP A 72 -14.21 -12.96 -16.34
C ASP A 72 -13.40 -11.77 -15.80
N ALA A 73 -12.50 -12.05 -14.85
CA ALA A 73 -11.54 -11.08 -14.33
C ALA A 73 -10.48 -10.81 -15.40
N ALA A 74 -10.86 -10.09 -16.45
CA ALA A 74 -9.94 -9.61 -17.45
C ALA A 74 -8.97 -8.62 -16.81
N ASP A 75 -7.68 -8.94 -16.91
CA ASP A 75 -6.48 -8.18 -16.52
C ASP A 75 -6.28 -6.89 -17.35
N GLY A 76 -7.38 -6.35 -17.91
CA GLY A 76 -7.37 -5.23 -18.85
C GLY A 76 -7.42 -3.90 -18.12
N GLY A 77 -6.26 -3.37 -17.74
CA GLY A 77 -6.08 -1.92 -17.51
C GLY A 77 -6.93 -1.29 -16.40
N LYS A 78 -7.43 -2.06 -15.43
CA LYS A 78 -8.16 -1.49 -14.28
C LYS A 78 -7.23 -0.57 -13.48
N THR A 79 -7.66 0.67 -13.33
CA THR A 79 -7.06 1.67 -12.43
C THR A 79 -6.90 1.06 -11.04
N PHE A 80 -5.75 1.31 -10.39
CA PHE A 80 -5.56 0.88 -9.00
C PHE A 80 -6.65 1.54 -8.14
N PRO A 81 -7.54 0.77 -7.48
CA PRO A 81 -8.79 1.31 -6.98
C PRO A 81 -8.63 2.08 -5.67
N ILE A 82 -7.53 1.87 -4.95
CA ILE A 82 -7.22 2.55 -3.70
C ILE A 82 -6.56 3.89 -4.00
N ARG A 83 -7.16 4.95 -3.47
CA ARG A 83 -6.58 6.30 -3.51
C ARG A 83 -5.19 6.29 -2.90
N THR A 84 -4.24 6.91 -3.59
CA THR A 84 -2.87 7.02 -3.11
C THR A 84 -2.55 8.48 -2.77
N ILE A 85 -1.93 8.70 -1.62
CA ILE A 85 -1.59 10.01 -1.10
C ILE A 85 -0.07 10.15 -1.15
N TYR A 86 0.40 11.27 -1.67
CA TYR A 86 1.81 11.63 -1.69
C TYR A 86 2.01 13.01 -1.04
N PHE A 87 2.82 13.06 0.01
CA PHE A 87 3.25 14.32 0.62
C PHE A 87 4.50 14.83 -0.10
N GLU A 88 4.30 15.76 -1.02
CA GLU A 88 5.38 16.35 -1.79
C GLU A 88 6.12 17.37 -0.91
N SER A 89 7.43 17.17 -0.75
CA SER A 89 8.30 18.13 -0.07
C SER A 89 9.23 18.78 -1.07
N GLN A 90 9.36 20.11 -1.02
CA GLN A 90 10.33 20.86 -1.83
C GLN A 90 11.78 20.59 -1.41
N SER A 91 12.00 20.04 -0.21
CA SER A 91 13.32 19.63 0.25
C SER A 91 13.71 18.20 -0.15
N ALA A 92 12.78 17.43 -0.73
CA ALA A 92 13.08 16.10 -1.23
C ALA A 92 13.92 16.18 -2.51
N PHE A 93 14.72 15.14 -2.75
CA PHE A 93 15.45 15.00 -4.00
C PHE A 93 14.47 14.93 -5.19
N PRO A 94 14.67 15.71 -6.27
CA PRO A 94 13.78 15.72 -7.43
C PRO A 94 13.51 14.32 -8.01
N GLU A 95 14.48 13.43 -7.91
CA GLU A 95 14.41 12.03 -8.35
C GLU A 95 13.30 11.25 -7.62
N ILE A 96 12.98 11.60 -6.37
CA ILE A 96 11.89 10.98 -5.61
C ILE A 96 10.54 11.37 -6.22
N ASN A 97 10.37 12.65 -6.57
CA ASN A 97 9.14 13.15 -7.17
C ASN A 97 8.97 12.53 -8.56
N SER A 98 10.03 12.54 -9.39
CA SER A 98 10.04 11.90 -10.71
C SER A 98 9.67 10.42 -10.63
N PHE A 99 10.33 9.65 -9.75
CA PHE A 99 9.99 8.24 -9.55
C PHE A 99 8.54 8.03 -9.10
N THR A 100 8.05 8.90 -8.20
CA THR A 100 6.68 8.80 -7.68
C THR A 100 5.66 9.04 -8.79
N TYR A 101 5.90 10.03 -9.66
CA TYR A 101 5.05 10.32 -10.82
C TYR A 101 5.11 9.23 -11.89
N GLU A 102 6.30 8.70 -12.16
CA GLU A 102 6.48 7.57 -13.09
C GLU A 102 5.76 6.32 -12.57
N ALA A 103 5.87 6.01 -11.28
CA ALA A 103 5.15 4.90 -10.66
C ALA A 103 3.63 5.11 -10.74
N ALA A 104 3.15 6.34 -10.52
CA ALA A 104 1.73 6.67 -10.64
C ALA A 104 1.20 6.40 -12.06
N ALA A 105 1.95 6.82 -13.07
CA ALA A 105 1.61 6.62 -14.48
C ALA A 105 1.68 5.13 -14.87
N THR A 106 2.77 4.44 -14.51
CA THR A 106 3.01 3.04 -14.85
C THR A 106 1.93 2.12 -14.28
N TYR A 107 1.48 2.40 -13.06
CA TYR A 107 0.51 1.57 -12.36
C TYR A 107 -0.93 2.13 -12.36
N ASN A 108 -1.18 3.18 -13.15
CA ASN A 108 -2.47 3.87 -13.26
C ASN A 108 -3.10 4.16 -11.87
N ILE A 109 -2.33 4.85 -11.03
CA ILE A 109 -2.68 5.18 -9.65
C ILE A 109 -3.33 6.56 -9.61
N GLN A 110 -4.52 6.66 -9.01
CA GLN A 110 -5.06 7.96 -8.62
C GLN A 110 -4.25 8.51 -7.44
N MET A 111 -3.48 9.57 -7.68
CA MET A 111 -2.57 10.16 -6.70
C MET A 111 -3.02 11.57 -6.28
N ASP A 112 -3.26 11.74 -4.99
CA ASP A 112 -3.49 13.05 -4.37
C ASP A 112 -2.16 13.60 -3.85
N ILE A 113 -1.70 14.69 -4.46
CA ILE A 113 -0.45 15.36 -4.07
C ILE A 113 -0.77 16.43 -3.02
N ILE A 114 -0.21 16.27 -1.83
CA ILE A 114 -0.35 17.18 -0.70
C ILE A 114 0.94 17.97 -0.52
N ARG A 115 0.84 19.31 -0.56
CA ARG A 115 1.96 20.26 -0.39
C ARG A 115 1.93 21.02 0.93
N LEU A 116 1.17 20.49 1.89
CA LEU A 116 1.09 21.00 3.26
C LEU A 116 1.96 20.15 4.19
N ASP A 117 2.15 20.60 5.43
CA ASP A 117 2.71 19.72 6.46
C ASP A 117 1.81 18.48 6.68
N PHE A 118 2.40 17.40 7.21
CA PHE A 118 1.71 16.12 7.35
C PHE A 118 0.39 16.22 8.12
N LYS A 119 0.34 17.02 9.19
CA LYS A 119 -0.84 17.10 10.04
C LYS A 119 -1.95 17.88 9.34
N SER A 120 -1.66 19.10 8.88
CA SER A 120 -2.65 19.92 8.17
C SER A 120 -3.14 19.26 6.88
N GLY A 121 -2.22 18.58 6.18
CA GLY A 121 -2.53 17.82 4.97
C GLY A 121 -3.46 16.65 5.24
N LEU A 122 -3.20 15.85 6.29
CA LEU A 122 -4.12 14.78 6.71
C LEU A 122 -5.47 15.34 7.17
N GLU A 123 -5.50 16.41 7.96
CA GLU A 123 -6.76 17.03 8.40
C GLU A 123 -7.62 17.47 7.22
N ALA A 124 -7.02 18.16 6.23
CA ALA A 124 -7.71 18.57 5.02
C ALA A 124 -8.21 17.37 4.19
N LEU A 125 -7.36 16.36 4.03
CA LEU A 125 -7.67 15.16 3.27
C LEU A 125 -8.85 14.38 3.87
N LEU A 126 -8.81 14.12 5.19
CA LEU A 126 -9.83 13.36 5.91
C LEU A 126 -11.14 14.15 6.06
N LYS A 127 -11.09 15.49 6.00
CA LYS A 127 -12.30 16.33 5.93
C LYS A 127 -12.97 16.29 4.55
N ALA A 128 -12.17 16.21 3.48
CA ALA A 128 -12.66 16.23 2.10
C ALA A 128 -13.12 14.86 1.59
N ASN A 129 -12.70 13.77 2.24
CA ASN A 129 -12.90 12.40 1.74
C ASN A 129 -13.29 11.48 2.89
N PRO A 130 -14.06 10.40 2.64
CA PRO A 130 -14.52 9.48 3.68
C PRO A 130 -13.43 8.51 4.15
N ILE A 131 -12.15 8.90 4.09
CA ILE A 131 -11.03 8.04 4.46
C ILE A 131 -11.07 7.78 5.96
N ARG A 132 -11.01 6.51 6.33
CA ARG A 132 -11.01 6.02 7.71
C ARG A 132 -9.80 5.18 8.03
N ALA A 133 -9.16 4.58 7.03
CA ALA A 133 -7.95 3.80 7.19
C ALA A 133 -6.89 4.16 6.15
N ILE A 134 -5.63 4.19 6.58
CA ILE A 134 -4.48 4.51 5.73
C ILE A 134 -3.46 3.38 5.85
N PHE A 135 -3.13 2.76 4.71
CA PHE A 135 -2.05 1.80 4.59
C PHE A 135 -0.69 2.51 4.62
N LEU A 136 0.19 2.07 5.51
CA LEU A 136 1.52 2.64 5.71
C LEU A 136 2.60 1.57 5.50
N GLY A 137 3.62 1.93 4.70
CA GLY A 137 4.79 1.09 4.45
C GLY A 137 5.82 1.17 5.57
N VAL A 138 5.41 0.95 6.83
CA VAL A 138 6.30 1.02 8.00
C VAL A 138 6.68 -0.38 8.49
N ARG A 139 7.88 -0.50 9.04
CA ARG A 139 8.44 -1.73 9.63
C ARG A 139 8.72 -1.52 11.12
N ILE A 140 8.75 -2.59 11.90
CA ILE A 140 8.90 -2.53 13.37
C ILE A 140 10.18 -1.84 13.85
N GLY A 141 11.22 -1.79 12.99
CA GLY A 141 12.47 -1.09 13.27
C GLY A 141 12.45 0.40 12.94
N ASP A 142 11.39 0.92 12.34
CA ASP A 142 11.30 2.33 11.98
C ASP A 142 10.98 3.18 13.23
N PRO A 143 11.55 4.39 13.37
CA PRO A 143 11.31 5.24 14.54
C PRO A 143 9.83 5.55 14.79
N THR A 144 9.03 5.61 13.73
CA THR A 144 7.60 5.91 13.79
C THR A 144 6.75 4.70 14.18
N ALA A 145 7.29 3.48 14.16
CA ALA A 145 6.55 2.22 14.36
C ALA A 145 6.53 1.71 15.82
N VAL A 146 7.22 2.39 16.74
CA VAL A 146 7.32 1.97 18.14
C VAL A 146 5.93 1.85 18.77
N GLY A 147 5.61 0.64 19.26
CA GLY A 147 4.32 0.34 19.88
C GLY A 147 3.14 0.22 18.92
N GLN A 148 3.38 0.23 17.60
CA GLN A 148 2.33 -0.02 16.62
C GLN A 148 2.09 -1.52 16.42
N GLU A 149 0.85 -1.87 16.12
CA GLU A 149 0.42 -3.18 15.65
C GLU A 149 0.04 -3.13 14.16
N GLN A 150 -0.43 -4.24 13.60
CA GLN A 150 -0.94 -4.28 12.22
C GLN A 150 -2.07 -3.28 11.98
N PHE A 151 -2.89 -3.02 13.00
CA PHE A 151 -3.92 -2.00 13.02
C PHE A 151 -3.69 -1.13 14.24
N SER A 152 -3.58 0.19 14.06
CA SER A 152 -3.38 1.09 15.19
C SER A 152 -4.05 2.43 14.95
N PRO A 153 -4.81 2.98 15.92
CA PRO A 153 -5.40 4.31 15.76
C PRO A 153 -4.31 5.37 15.64
N SER A 154 -4.61 6.46 14.93
CA SER A 154 -3.74 7.63 14.91
C SER A 154 -3.40 8.12 16.32
N SER A 155 -2.23 8.75 16.46
CA SER A 155 -1.74 9.18 17.78
C SER A 155 -2.56 10.36 18.32
N PRO A 156 -2.65 10.55 19.65
CA PRO A 156 -3.33 11.71 20.22
C PRO A 156 -2.81 13.02 19.61
N GLY A 157 -3.75 13.91 19.24
CA GLY A 157 -3.42 15.19 18.60
C GLY A 157 -3.25 15.14 17.07
N TRP A 158 -3.36 13.95 16.45
CA TRP A 158 -3.53 13.79 15.00
C TRP A 158 -5.03 13.60 14.67
N PRO A 159 -5.46 13.88 13.42
CA PRO A 159 -6.82 13.56 13.02
C PRO A 159 -7.09 12.06 13.14
N PRO A 160 -8.34 11.64 13.42
CA PRO A 160 -8.67 10.24 13.67
C PRO A 160 -8.66 9.42 12.38
N PHE A 161 -7.79 8.41 12.31
CA PHE A 161 -7.83 7.38 11.27
C PHE A 161 -7.14 6.11 11.79
N MET A 162 -7.39 4.98 11.12
CA MET A 162 -6.73 3.71 11.39
C MET A 162 -5.45 3.60 10.55
N ARG A 163 -4.29 3.45 11.20
CA ARG A 163 -3.06 2.99 10.53
C ARG A 163 -3.17 1.51 10.26
N VAL A 164 -2.90 1.10 9.02
CA VAL A 164 -2.82 -0.31 8.62
C VAL A 164 -1.40 -0.59 8.16
N ASN A 165 -0.72 -1.53 8.80
CA ASN A 165 0.71 -1.81 8.62
C ASN A 165 0.94 -3.26 8.15
N PRO A 166 0.66 -3.62 6.87
CA PRO A 166 0.74 -5.02 6.41
C PRO A 166 2.15 -5.60 6.39
N ILE A 167 3.18 -4.75 6.37
CA ILE A 167 4.59 -5.16 6.30
C ILE A 167 5.36 -4.88 7.60
N LEU A 168 4.66 -4.67 8.72
CA LEU A 168 5.27 -4.27 9.99
C LEU A 168 6.38 -5.24 10.45
N ASP A 169 6.17 -6.54 10.27
CA ASP A 169 7.07 -7.60 10.69
C ASP A 169 8.08 -8.01 9.59
N TRP A 170 8.18 -7.26 8.50
CA TRP A 170 9.08 -7.58 7.39
C TRP A 170 10.50 -7.11 7.66
N SER A 171 11.47 -7.98 7.39
CA SER A 171 12.89 -7.61 7.40
C SER A 171 13.31 -7.01 6.06
N TYR A 172 14.43 -6.26 6.07
CA TYR A 172 14.95 -5.58 4.88
C TYR A 172 15.15 -6.52 3.67
N ARG A 173 15.54 -7.77 3.92
CA ARG A 173 15.84 -8.81 2.92
C ARG A 173 14.61 -9.19 2.08
N PHE A 174 13.42 -9.20 2.68
CA PHE A 174 12.20 -9.61 1.97
C PHE A 174 11.67 -8.53 1.03
N GLY A 175 11.78 -7.25 1.41
CA GLY A 175 11.40 -6.14 0.53
C GLY A 175 12.24 -6.09 -0.75
N TYR A 176 13.54 -6.40 -0.66
CA TYR A 176 14.43 -6.42 -1.82
C TYR A 176 14.14 -7.60 -2.76
N THR A 177 13.77 -8.76 -2.22
CA THR A 177 13.48 -9.97 -3.01
C THR A 177 12.21 -9.80 -3.83
N LEU A 178 11.17 -9.21 -3.24
CA LEU A 178 9.92 -8.88 -3.94
C LEU A 178 10.10 -7.75 -4.97
N TYR A 179 10.90 -6.74 -4.64
CA TYR A 179 11.23 -5.68 -5.60
C TYR A 179 12.00 -6.24 -6.80
N ALA A 180 13.04 -7.05 -6.55
CA ALA A 180 13.89 -7.64 -7.59
C ALA A 180 13.14 -8.66 -8.47
N THR A 181 12.18 -9.41 -7.93
CA THR A 181 11.35 -10.33 -8.72
C THR A 181 10.37 -9.61 -9.64
N HIS A 182 10.04 -8.34 -9.37
CA HIS A 182 9.13 -7.56 -10.19
C HIS A 182 9.84 -6.62 -11.18
N THR A 183 11.02 -6.09 -10.84
CA THR A 183 11.80 -5.24 -11.78
C THR A 183 12.44 -6.02 -12.93
N HIS A 184 12.58 -7.34 -12.84
CA HIS A 184 13.02 -8.19 -13.96
C HIS A 184 11.86 -8.75 -14.80
N ALA A 185 10.61 -8.35 -14.50
CA ALA A 185 9.41 -8.75 -15.23
C ALA A 185 8.84 -7.61 -16.11
N ILE A 186 9.64 -6.58 -16.38
CA ILE A 186 9.34 -5.47 -17.31
C ILE A 186 10.36 -5.48 -18.44
#